data_AF-A0A5E4LMX9-F1
#
_entry.id   AF-A0A5E4LMX9-F1
#
_cell.length_a   1.000
_cell.length_b   1.000
_cell.length_c   1.000
_cell.angle_alpha   90.00
_cell.angle_beta   90.00
_cell.angle_gamma   90.00
#
_symmetry.space_group_name_H-M   'P 1'
#
loop_
_entity.id
_entity.type
_entity.pdbx_description
1 polymer ?
#
loop_
_entity_poly.entity_id
_entity_poly.type
_entity_poly.pdbx_seq_one_letter_code
_entity_poly.pdbx_strand_id
1 'polypeptide(L)'
;MADTKQVTIRGEYLESKAGPLVDGVILINEVYDEKLRGKIVEVTGVISNEHEYKPEPYEKGKPISQGFDIPVMREITSIKVIGKK
;
A
#
# COMPACT_ATOMS: atom_id res chain seq x y z
N MET A 1 -18.64 -7.15 -7.48
CA MET A 1 -18.66 -5.72 -7.15
C MET A 1 -17.56 -5.53 -6.14
N ALA A 2 -16.48 -4.85 -6.53
CA ALA A 2 -15.38 -4.55 -5.62
C ALA A 2 -15.91 -3.73 -4.45
N ASP A 3 -15.73 -4.20 -3.22
CA ASP A 3 -15.99 -3.40 -2.01
C ASP A 3 -14.92 -2.30 -1.92
N THR A 4 -15.09 -1.23 -2.71
CA THR A 4 -14.30 0.00 -2.56
C THR A 4 -14.85 0.77 -1.36
N LYS A 5 -14.16 0.65 -0.23
CA LYS A 5 -14.50 1.38 0.99
C LYS A 5 -13.46 2.46 1.25
N GLN A 6 -13.95 3.68 1.48
CA GLN A 6 -13.13 4.73 2.05
C GLN A 6 -12.82 4.35 3.49
N VAL A 7 -11.54 4.30 3.80
CA VAL A 7 -11.03 3.86 5.10
C VAL A 7 -9.88 4.75 5.54
N THR A 8 -9.65 4.77 6.85
CA THR A 8 -8.53 5.47 7.46
C THR A 8 -7.65 4.46 8.16
N ILE A 9 -6.37 4.41 7.81
CA ILE A 9 -5.37 3.53 8.41
C ILE A 9 -4.35 4.35 9.20
N ARG A 10 -3.73 3.73 10.21
CA ARG A 10 -2.72 4.38 11.06
C ARG A 10 -1.52 3.47 11.19
N GLY A 11 -0.34 3.98 10.86
CA GLY A 11 0.87 3.18 10.95
C GLY A 11 2.13 3.99 10.74
N GLU A 12 3.26 3.30 10.84
CA GLU A 12 4.56 3.88 10.50
C GLU A 12 4.66 4.07 8.98
N TYR A 13 5.10 5.25 8.54
CA TYR A 13 5.35 5.53 7.14
C TYR A 13 6.72 5.00 6.71
N LEU A 14 6.69 3.95 5.89
CA LEU A 14 7.86 3.20 5.46
C LEU A 14 8.06 3.29 3.94
N GLU A 15 9.30 3.12 3.50
CA GLU A 15 9.64 3.03 2.08
C GLU A 15 9.43 1.60 1.58
N SER A 16 8.80 1.45 0.43
CA SER A 16 8.72 0.18 -0.30
C SER A 16 8.93 0.41 -1.79
N LYS A 17 9.39 -0.64 -2.50
CA LYS A 17 9.65 -0.59 -3.94
C LYS A 17 8.41 -0.25 -4.79
N ALA A 18 7.22 -0.52 -4.26
CA ALA A 18 5.95 -0.28 -4.93
C ALA A 18 5.28 1.05 -4.56
N GLY A 19 5.87 1.82 -3.63
CA GLY A 19 5.30 3.04 -3.07
C GLY A 19 5.43 3.08 -1.54
N PRO A 20 5.00 4.17 -0.89
CA PRO A 20 5.01 4.25 0.57
C PRO A 20 4.13 3.16 1.20
N LEU A 21 4.56 2.61 2.32
CA LEU A 21 3.85 1.59 3.07
C LEU A 21 3.41 2.16 4.42
N VAL A 22 2.13 1.99 4.77
CA VAL A 22 1.57 2.37 6.06
C VAL A 22 0.71 1.21 6.57
N ASP A 23 1.00 0.71 7.77
CA ASP A 23 0.24 -0.38 8.41
C ASP A 23 0.04 -1.62 7.52
N GLY A 24 1.05 -1.97 6.73
CA GLY A 24 0.96 -3.09 5.79
C GLY A 24 0.04 -2.83 4.58
N VAL A 25 -0.26 -1.57 4.26
CA VAL A 25 -0.99 -1.14 3.06
C VAL A 25 -0.09 -0.28 2.19
N ILE A 26 0.00 -0.59 0.90
CA ILE A 26 0.79 0.20 -0.06
C ILE A 26 -0.05 1.37 -0.58
N LEU A 27 0.51 2.57 -0.51
CA LEU A 27 -0.08 3.79 -1.05
C LEU A 27 0.29 3.91 -2.54
N ILE A 28 -0.66 3.62 -3.42
CA ILE A 28 -0.44 3.64 -4.87
C ILE A 28 -0.59 5.08 -5.39
N ASN A 29 0.28 5.46 -6.33
CA ASN A 29 0.38 6.79 -6.93
C ASN A 29 0.84 7.92 -5.98
N GLU A 30 1.23 7.60 -4.74
CA GLU A 30 1.91 8.55 -3.86
C GLU A 30 3.42 8.50 -4.05
N VAL A 31 4.04 9.68 -4.17
CA VAL A 31 5.49 9.80 -4.16
C VAL A 31 5.96 9.68 -2.71
N TYR A 32 7.00 8.88 -2.48
CA TYR A 32 7.59 8.73 -1.16
C TYR A 32 8.12 10.07 -0.64
N ASP A 33 7.57 10.53 0.50
CA ASP A 33 8.04 11.72 1.19
C ASP A 33 9.01 11.32 2.31
N GLU A 34 10.29 11.59 2.10
CA GLU A 34 11.36 11.32 3.06
C GLU A 34 11.13 12.03 4.42
N LYS A 35 10.38 13.15 4.43
CA LYS A 35 10.05 13.87 5.68
C LYS A 35 9.06 13.11 6.55
N LEU A 36 8.31 12.16 5.98
CA LEU A 36 7.35 11.34 6.71
C LEU A 36 7.96 10.02 7.20
N ARG A 37 9.16 9.65 6.71
CA ARG A 37 9.87 8.42 7.07
C ARG A 37 9.92 8.18 8.58
N GLY A 38 9.46 7.01 9.01
CA GLY A 38 9.50 6.58 10.41
C GLY A 38 8.52 7.32 11.34
N LYS A 39 7.70 8.23 10.81
CA LYS A 39 6.63 8.87 11.59
C LYS A 39 5.39 7.99 11.59
N ILE A 40 4.59 8.15 12.64
CA ILE A 40 3.25 7.54 12.68
C ILE A 40 2.31 8.49 11.96
N VAL A 41 1.72 8.01 10.87
CA VAL A 41 0.79 8.76 10.04
C VAL A 41 -0.59 8.12 10.06
N GLU A 42 -1.60 8.96 9.90
CA GLU A 42 -2.98 8.59 9.61
C GLU A 42 -3.24 8.90 8.13
N VAL A 43 -3.65 7.89 7.36
CA VAL A 43 -3.90 8.02 5.91
C VAL A 43 -5.34 7.64 5.62
N THR A 44 -6.05 8.50 4.89
CA THR A 44 -7.42 8.26 4.45
C THR A 44 -7.47 8.14 2.93
N GLY A 45 -8.04 7.04 2.44
CA GLY A 45 -8.20 6.78 1.01
C GLY A 45 -9.14 5.61 0.77
N VAL A 46 -9.18 5.12 -0.45
CA VAL A 46 -10.00 3.96 -0.85
C VAL A 46 -9.12 2.73 -0.86
N ILE A 47 -9.39 1.76 0.02
CA ILE A 47 -8.74 0.45 -0.08
C ILE A 47 -9.45 -0.36 -1.15
N SER A 48 -8.65 -0.90 -2.07
CA SER A 48 -9.08 -1.90 -3.02
C SER A 48 -8.56 -3.25 -2.53
N ASN A 49 -9.47 -4.11 -2.07
CA ASN A 49 -9.16 -5.52 -1.80
C ASN A 49 -9.20 -6.39 -3.07
N GLU A 50 -9.53 -5.81 -4.23
CA GLU A 50 -9.45 -6.53 -5.50
C GLU A 50 -7.98 -6.76 -5.90
N HIS A 51 -7.48 -7.93 -5.52
CA HIS A 51 -6.35 -8.55 -6.17
C HIS A 51 -6.90 -9.57 -7.16
N GLU A 52 -6.94 -9.21 -8.45
CA GLU A 52 -6.87 -10.25 -9.48
C GLU A 52 -5.50 -10.91 -9.30
N TYR A 53 -5.44 -11.99 -8.54
CA TYR A 53 -4.29 -12.89 -8.48
C TYR A 53 -4.08 -13.39 -9.91
N LYS A 54 -3.24 -12.68 -10.67
CA LYS A 54 -2.74 -13.14 -11.97
C LYS A 54 -1.41 -13.81 -11.65
N PRO A 55 -1.38 -15.11 -11.34
CA PRO A 55 -0.11 -15.82 -11.36
C PRO A 55 0.48 -15.58 -12.75
N GLU A 56 1.75 -15.19 -12.81
CA GLU A 56 2.44 -15.19 -14.09
C GLU A 56 2.25 -16.56 -14.75
N PRO A 57 1.91 -16.64 -16.05
CA PRO A 57 1.73 -17.93 -16.71
C PRO A 57 2.99 -18.77 -16.47
N TYR A 58 2.79 -19.96 -15.91
CA TYR A 58 3.89 -20.85 -15.56
C TYR A 58 4.76 -21.15 -16.78
N GLU A 59 6.02 -20.71 -16.75
CA GLU A 59 7.04 -21.06 -17.73
C GLU A 59 8.06 -22.02 -17.09
N LYS A 60 8.18 -23.22 -17.66
CA LYS A 60 9.10 -24.26 -17.18
C LYS A 60 10.54 -23.73 -17.20
N GLY A 61 11.13 -23.58 -16.02
CA GLY A 61 12.53 -23.14 -15.84
C GLY A 61 12.70 -21.69 -15.39
N LYS A 62 11.62 -20.91 -15.25
CA LYS A 62 11.67 -19.58 -14.61
C LYS A 62 11.19 -19.66 -13.16
N PRO A 63 11.82 -18.92 -12.22
CA PRO A 63 11.29 -18.80 -10.87
C PRO A 63 9.90 -18.19 -10.92
N ILE A 64 8.94 -18.84 -10.26
CA ILE A 64 7.59 -18.30 -10.11
C ILE A 64 7.70 -17.10 -9.18
N SER A 65 7.49 -15.89 -9.70
CA SER A 65 7.36 -14.72 -8.85
C SER A 65 5.98 -14.76 -8.20
N GLN A 66 5.91 -15.21 -6.95
CA GLN A 66 4.72 -15.02 -6.14
C GLN A 66 4.67 -13.53 -5.77
N GLY A 67 3.83 -12.76 -6.46
CA GLY A 67 3.52 -11.39 -6.07
C GLY A 67 3.02 -11.40 -4.62
N PHE A 68 3.63 -10.57 -3.77
CA PHE A 68 3.16 -10.40 -2.39
C PHE A 68 1.79 -9.72 -2.41
N ASP A 69 0.80 -10.40 -1.82
CA ASP A 69 -0.60 -9.99 -1.70
C ASP A 69 -0.74 -9.00 -0.52
N ILE A 70 -0.42 -7.73 -0.78
CA ILE A 70 -0.49 -6.66 0.22
C ILE A 70 -1.60 -5.71 -0.21
N PRO A 71 -2.58 -5.37 0.67
CA PRO A 71 -3.63 -4.43 0.34
C PRO A 71 -3.08 -3.11 -0.18
N VAL A 72 -3.78 -2.53 -1.15
CA VAL A 72 -3.42 -1.24 -1.74
C VAL A 72 -4.48 -0.19 -1.44
N MET A 73 -4.01 1.02 -1.14
CA MET A 73 -4.84 2.20 -1.01
C MET A 73 -4.65 3.10 -2.24
N ARG A 74 -5.76 3.50 -2.83
CA ARG A 74 -5.84 4.43 -3.96
C ARG A 74 -6.62 5.66 -3.53
N GLU A 75 -6.61 6.69 -4.38
CA GLU A 75 -7.40 7.92 -4.17
C GLU A 75 -7.19 8.51 -2.77
N ILE A 76 -5.93 8.74 -2.41
CA ILE A 76 -5.56 9.22 -1.08
C ILE A 76 -6.01 10.67 -0.94
N THR A 77 -6.84 10.90 0.08
CA THR A 77 -7.47 12.19 0.34
C THR A 77 -6.71 12.99 1.39
N SER A 78 -6.06 12.32 2.35
CA SER A 78 -5.23 12.99 3.35
C SER A 78 -4.18 12.07 3.97
N ILE A 79 -3.03 12.65 4.30
CA ILE A 79 -1.98 12.04 5.12
C ILE A 79 -1.67 13.02 6.25
N LYS A 80 -1.83 12.59 7.51
CA LYS A 80 -1.59 13.41 8.70
C LYS A 80 -0.58 12.74 9.61
N VAL A 81 0.44 13.48 10.04
CA VAL A 81 1.36 13.00 11.08
C VAL A 81 0.67 13.07 12.43
N ILE A 82 0.56 11.92 13.10
CA ILE A 82 -0.06 11.80 14.43
C ILE A 82 0.95 11.49 15.53
N GLY A 83 2.20 11.19 15.18
CA GLY A 83 3.27 10.98 16.14
C GLY A 83 4.64 10.77 15.50
N LYS A 84 5.65 10.67 16.36
CA LYS A 84 6.97 10.18 16.00
C LYS A 84 7.24 8.95 16.85
N LYS A 85 7.83 7.93 16.23
CA LYS A 85 8.35 6.77 16.93
C LYS A 85 9.60 7.14 17.72
#